data_AF-A0A1Q8L854-F1
#
_entry.id   AF-A0A1Q8L854-F1
#
_cell.length_a   1.000
_cell.length_b   1.000
_cell.length_c   1.000
_cell.angle_alpha   90.00
_cell.angle_beta   90.00
_cell.angle_gamma   90.00
#
_symmetry.space_group_name_H-M   'P 1'
#
loop_
_entity.id
_entity.type
_entity.pdbx_description
1 polymer ?
#
loop_
_entity_poly.entity_id
_entity_poly.type
_entity_poly.pdbx_seq_one_letter_code
_entity_poly.pdbx_strand_id
1 'polypeptide(L)'
;MEQEPTGARRRLGAELRRLRVNAGLKLEDAAAGVGCSASKISRLENGKGVPRPADVAALVEVYGGVAGVEAEMLERLVTESRTRGWWEPFTEGLRTDPHFLPSPGRYAAAETDATAVAAFDLTVLHGLLQTPAYAHAALRARLPGRPDWEIDQLVRLRGRRHEALTATPPLVLDVVVDEAVLVRATGGPAVMAEQLDRLLTLSELPDVTLRVLPFGAGPQRAHAGRFAILTVPDALGPDVVHTEGHAGESFLESPADLRTYREVFDEVRAAALDEDASRAAVANHRDAHRAAAVEASSERDVRTSS
;
A
#
# COMPACT_ATOMS: atom_id res chain seq x y z
N MET A 1 -16.13 -7.08 12.90
CA MET A 1 -15.23 -6.72 11.78
C MET A 1 -13.82 -6.93 12.26
N GLU A 2 -13.06 -7.77 11.57
CA GLU A 2 -11.63 -7.98 11.85
C GLU A 2 -10.91 -6.67 11.55
N GLN A 3 -10.21 -6.09 12.52
CA GLN A 3 -9.47 -4.85 12.31
C GLN A 3 -8.12 -5.21 11.70
N GLU A 4 -7.74 -4.51 10.63
CA GLU A 4 -6.45 -4.73 9.96
C GLU A 4 -5.29 -4.54 10.95
N PRO A 5 -4.32 -5.47 11.02
CA PRO A 5 -3.19 -5.35 11.94
C PRO A 5 -2.41 -4.08 11.65
N THR A 6 -2.22 -3.24 12.67
CA THR A 6 -1.20 -2.18 12.63
C THR A 6 0.18 -2.79 12.89
N GLY A 7 1.26 -2.09 12.53
CA GLY A 7 2.62 -2.54 12.83
C GLY A 7 2.84 -2.79 14.31
N ALA A 8 2.25 -1.96 15.17
CA ALA A 8 2.26 -2.18 16.61
C ALA A 8 1.63 -3.53 17.02
N ARG A 9 0.52 -3.95 16.38
CA ARG A 9 -0.10 -5.26 16.65
C ARG A 9 0.77 -6.42 16.16
N ARG A 10 1.36 -6.29 14.97
CA ARG A 10 2.25 -7.31 14.42
C ARG A 10 3.49 -7.48 15.32
N ARG A 11 4.12 -6.36 15.72
CA ARG A 11 5.27 -6.35 16.63
C ARG A 11 4.94 -6.90 18.01
N LEU A 12 3.81 -6.48 18.61
CA LEU A 12 3.36 -7.04 19.88
C LEU A 12 3.16 -8.55 19.79
N GLY A 13 2.52 -9.03 18.71
CA GLY A 13 2.32 -10.45 18.47
C GLY A 13 3.63 -11.22 18.33
N ALA A 14 4.60 -10.66 17.59
CA ALA A 14 5.92 -11.23 17.41
C ALA A 14 6.70 -11.33 18.74
N GLU A 15 6.67 -10.28 19.57
CA GLU A 15 7.29 -10.28 20.90
C GLU A 15 6.63 -11.29 21.84
N LEU A 16 5.29 -11.36 21.87
CA LEU A 16 4.57 -12.35 22.65
C LEU A 16 4.93 -13.78 22.23
N ARG A 17 5.02 -14.03 20.92
CA ARG A 17 5.46 -15.32 20.38
C ARG A 17 6.91 -15.64 20.78
N ARG A 18 7.81 -14.66 20.71
CA ARG A 18 9.22 -14.81 21.10
C ARG A 18 9.33 -15.19 22.57
N LEU A 19 8.62 -14.49 23.45
CA LEU A 19 8.58 -14.79 24.89
C LEU A 19 8.04 -16.20 25.15
N ARG A 20 6.94 -16.59 24.52
CA ARG A 20 6.37 -17.95 24.65
C ARG A 20 7.37 -19.04 24.24
N VAL A 21 8.04 -18.86 23.10
CA VAL A 21 9.01 -19.82 22.58
C VAL A 21 10.23 -19.90 23.50
N ASN A 22 10.72 -18.78 24.02
CA ASN A 22 11.83 -18.74 24.97
C ASN A 22 11.47 -19.40 26.31
N ALA A 23 10.22 -19.31 26.74
CA ALA A 23 9.70 -20.04 27.89
C ALA A 23 9.49 -21.55 27.64
N GLY A 24 9.69 -22.03 26.41
CA GLY A 24 9.49 -23.43 26.04
C GLY A 24 8.03 -23.88 25.98
N LEU A 25 7.09 -22.94 25.93
CA LEU A 25 5.65 -23.22 26.01
C LEU A 25 5.00 -23.40 24.64
N LYS A 26 4.08 -24.36 24.52
CA LYS A 26 3.18 -24.47 23.37
C LYS A 26 2.00 -23.50 23.51
N LEU A 27 1.26 -23.31 22.42
CA LEU A 27 0.06 -22.45 22.43
C LEU A 27 -0.99 -22.96 23.42
N GLU A 28 -1.13 -24.28 23.56
CA GLU A 28 -2.06 -24.93 24.47
C GLU A 28 -1.68 -24.69 25.94
N ASP A 29 -0.38 -24.71 26.25
CA ASP A 29 0.12 -24.45 27.61
C ASP A 29 -0.15 -23.00 28.01
N ALA A 30 0.14 -22.07 27.10
CA ALA A 30 -0.17 -20.65 27.28
C ALA A 30 -1.68 -20.40 27.45
N ALA A 31 -2.50 -21.11 26.67
CA ALA A 31 -3.95 -21.01 26.68
C ALA A 31 -4.54 -21.48 28.02
N ALA A 32 -4.04 -22.60 28.54
CA ALA A 32 -4.38 -23.10 29.85
C ALA A 32 -3.96 -22.14 30.97
N GLY A 33 -2.74 -21.59 30.90
CA GLY A 33 -2.21 -20.66 31.90
C GLY A 33 -3.01 -19.36 32.03
N VAL A 34 -3.55 -18.84 30.92
CA VAL A 34 -4.36 -17.60 30.89
C VAL A 34 -5.88 -17.88 30.98
N GLY A 35 -6.30 -19.14 30.88
CA GLY A 35 -7.73 -19.51 30.88
C GLY A 35 -8.46 -19.06 29.61
N CYS A 36 -7.83 -19.17 28.44
CA CYS A 36 -8.43 -18.82 27.16
C CYS A 36 -8.20 -19.89 26.08
N SER A 37 -8.68 -19.69 24.85
CA SER A 37 -8.46 -20.65 23.77
C SER A 37 -7.12 -20.45 23.07
N ALA A 38 -6.48 -21.55 22.64
CA ALA A 38 -5.26 -21.49 21.83
C ALA A 38 -5.45 -20.66 20.54
N SER A 39 -6.65 -20.66 19.96
CA SER A 39 -7.02 -19.79 18.84
C SER A 39 -6.94 -18.30 19.19
N LYS A 40 -7.32 -17.90 20.41
CA LYS A 40 -7.20 -16.51 20.87
C LYS A 40 -5.74 -16.08 20.97
N ILE A 41 -4.89 -16.92 21.57
CA ILE A 41 -3.45 -16.63 21.66
C ILE A 41 -2.83 -16.57 20.28
N SER A 42 -3.13 -17.54 19.41
CA SER A 42 -2.66 -17.53 18.02
C SER A 42 -3.07 -16.25 17.29
N ARG A 43 -4.31 -15.75 17.46
CA ARG A 43 -4.72 -14.47 16.86
C ARG A 43 -3.94 -13.27 17.42
N LEU A 44 -3.62 -13.26 18.71
CA LEU A 44 -2.79 -12.20 19.31
C LEU A 44 -1.34 -12.27 18.80
N GLU A 45 -0.73 -13.45 18.78
CA GLU A 45 0.65 -13.66 18.30
C GLU A 45 0.82 -13.38 16.81
N ASN A 46 -0.25 -13.47 16.03
CA ASN A 46 -0.24 -13.09 14.60
C ASN A 46 -0.74 -11.66 14.34
N GLY A 47 -0.93 -10.83 15.39
CA GLY A 47 -1.36 -9.43 15.26
C GLY A 47 -2.81 -9.22 14.77
N LYS A 48 -3.59 -10.30 14.62
CA LYS A 48 -4.99 -10.27 14.14
C LYS A 48 -6.01 -9.93 15.22
N GLY A 49 -5.63 -10.06 16.49
CA GLY A 49 -6.46 -9.69 17.64
C GLY A 49 -6.13 -8.29 18.16
N VAL A 50 -7.15 -7.52 18.54
CA VAL A 50 -6.94 -6.30 19.34
C VAL A 50 -6.49 -6.72 20.76
N PRO A 51 -5.28 -6.36 21.20
CA PRO A 51 -4.77 -6.77 22.51
C PRO A 51 -5.55 -6.07 23.62
N ARG A 52 -6.02 -6.84 24.59
CA ARG A 52 -6.50 -6.31 25.87
C ARG A 52 -5.31 -6.24 26.82
N PRO A 53 -5.05 -5.12 27.51
CA PRO A 53 -3.93 -5.01 28.44
C PRO A 53 -3.88 -6.17 29.44
N ALA A 54 -5.02 -6.56 30.01
CA ALA A 54 -5.13 -7.70 30.91
C ALA A 54 -4.74 -9.05 30.28
N ASP A 55 -5.07 -9.29 29.01
CA ASP A 55 -4.67 -10.52 28.33
C ASP A 55 -3.16 -10.57 28.10
N VAL A 56 -2.56 -9.43 27.73
CA VAL A 56 -1.13 -9.31 27.46
C VAL A 56 -0.32 -9.47 28.75
N ALA A 57 -0.73 -8.81 29.83
CA ALA A 57 -0.10 -8.95 31.14
C ALA A 57 -0.14 -10.41 31.62
N ALA A 58 -1.29 -11.08 31.50
CA ALA A 58 -1.42 -12.49 31.88
C ALA A 58 -0.52 -13.42 31.03
N LEU A 59 -0.42 -13.18 29.71
CA LEU A 59 0.48 -13.95 28.85
C LEU A 59 1.94 -13.73 29.22
N VAL A 60 2.36 -12.48 29.44
CA VAL A 60 3.72 -12.14 29.86
C VAL A 60 4.09 -12.86 31.16
N GLU A 61 3.18 -12.90 32.13
CA GLU A 61 3.42 -13.59 33.40
C GLU A 61 3.54 -15.11 33.21
N VAL A 62 2.68 -15.71 32.40
CA VAL A 62 2.78 -17.13 32.01
C VAL A 62 4.09 -17.43 31.28
N TYR A 63 4.64 -16.47 30.54
CA TYR A 63 5.90 -16.60 29.80
C TYR A 63 7.15 -16.37 30.65
N GLY A 64 7.02 -16.20 31.96
CA GLY A 64 8.14 -16.00 32.89
C GLY A 64 8.42 -14.54 33.24
N GLY A 65 7.56 -13.62 32.81
CA GLY A 65 7.65 -12.19 33.11
C GLY A 65 8.70 -11.45 32.27
N VAL A 66 8.56 -10.12 32.21
CA VAL A 66 9.57 -9.20 31.67
C VAL A 66 9.75 -8.01 32.62
N ALA A 67 10.88 -7.31 32.55
CA ALA A 67 11.17 -6.17 33.41
C ALA A 67 11.95 -5.06 32.68
N GLY A 68 11.94 -3.86 33.25
CA GLY A 68 12.66 -2.70 32.73
C GLY A 68 12.20 -2.33 31.30
N VAL A 69 13.17 -2.09 30.43
CA VAL A 69 12.94 -1.60 29.05
C VAL A 69 12.01 -2.51 28.23
N GLU A 70 12.07 -3.82 28.46
CA GLU A 70 11.23 -4.78 27.72
C GLU A 70 9.76 -4.69 28.14
N ALA A 71 9.48 -4.49 29.45
CA ALA A 71 8.13 -4.27 29.96
C ALA A 71 7.55 -2.95 29.43
N GLU A 72 8.32 -1.87 29.51
CA GLU A 72 7.93 -0.55 28.99
C GLU A 72 7.64 -0.60 27.48
N MET A 73 8.45 -1.35 26.72
CA MET A 73 8.21 -1.57 25.29
C MET A 73 6.87 -2.30 25.04
N LEU A 74 6.57 -3.38 25.76
CA LEU A 74 5.32 -4.12 25.59
C LEU A 74 4.10 -3.27 25.95
N GLU A 75 4.16 -2.51 27.04
CA GLU A 75 3.07 -1.60 27.44
C GLU A 75 2.80 -0.53 26.38
N ARG A 76 3.87 0.04 25.82
CA ARG A 76 3.76 0.98 24.70
C ARG A 76 3.11 0.32 23.48
N LEU A 77 3.57 -0.88 23.11
CA LEU A 77 3.01 -1.63 21.97
C LEU A 77 1.54 -2.00 22.17
N VAL A 78 1.11 -2.35 23.39
CA VAL A 78 -0.32 -2.58 23.70
C VAL A 78 -1.13 -1.32 23.49
N THR A 79 -0.62 -0.17 23.93
CA THR A 79 -1.28 1.12 23.78
C THR A 79 -1.41 1.48 22.30
N GLU A 80 -0.30 1.43 21.56
CA GLU A 80 -0.26 1.72 20.11
C GLU A 80 -1.13 0.76 19.30
N SER A 81 -1.15 -0.52 19.66
CA SER A 81 -1.99 -1.55 19.01
C SER A 81 -3.49 -1.26 19.11
N ARG A 82 -3.90 -0.46 20.09
CA ARG A 82 -5.30 -0.10 20.35
C ARG A 82 -5.67 1.28 19.79
N THR A 83 -4.68 2.06 19.35
CA THR A 83 -4.92 3.33 18.67
C THR A 83 -5.53 3.07 17.29
N ARG A 84 -6.57 3.85 16.92
CA ARG A 84 -7.10 3.82 15.55
C ARG A 84 -5.97 4.11 14.56
N GLY A 85 -5.90 3.33 13.48
CA GLY A 85 -5.08 3.70 12.33
C GLY A 85 -5.53 5.03 11.74
N TRP A 86 -4.60 5.86 11.25
CA TRP A 86 -4.92 7.18 10.68
C TRP A 86 -5.84 7.07 9.44
N TRP A 87 -5.89 5.91 8.79
CA TRP A 87 -6.78 5.61 7.66
C TRP A 87 -8.22 5.33 8.09
N GLU A 88 -8.45 4.93 9.35
CA GLU A 88 -9.77 4.49 9.80
C GLU A 88 -10.87 5.54 9.58
N PRO A 89 -10.68 6.84 9.91
CA PRO A 89 -11.67 7.87 9.65
C PRO A 89 -12.07 8.04 8.17
N PHE A 90 -11.20 7.64 7.24
CA PHE A 90 -11.48 7.68 5.79
C PHE A 90 -12.16 6.42 5.27
N THR A 91 -12.05 5.32 6.01
CA THR A 91 -12.55 4.00 5.60
C THR A 91 -13.83 3.57 6.33
N GLU A 92 -14.15 4.25 7.43
CA GLU A 92 -15.36 4.04 8.21
C GLU A 92 -16.61 4.32 7.37
N GLY A 93 -17.52 3.36 7.33
CA GLY A 93 -18.77 3.45 6.58
C GLY A 93 -18.67 3.12 5.09
N LEU A 94 -17.46 2.94 4.54
CA LEU A 94 -17.31 2.51 3.15
C LEU A 94 -17.84 1.09 2.95
N ARG A 95 -18.61 0.87 1.88
CA ARG A 95 -19.05 -0.49 1.54
C ARG A 95 -17.86 -1.33 1.08
N THR A 96 -17.78 -2.56 1.58
CA THR A 96 -16.80 -3.56 1.09
C THR A 96 -17.25 -4.15 -0.24
N ASP A 97 -16.29 -4.46 -1.12
CA ASP A 97 -16.49 -5.23 -2.35
C ASP A 97 -15.48 -6.39 -2.40
N PRO A 98 -15.92 -7.66 -2.42
CA PRO A 98 -14.99 -8.81 -2.35
C PRO A 98 -13.88 -8.81 -3.41
N HIS A 99 -14.13 -8.22 -4.57
CA HIS A 99 -13.22 -8.29 -5.72
C HIS A 99 -12.41 -7.01 -5.91
N PHE A 100 -12.99 -5.84 -5.61
CA PHE A 100 -12.35 -4.58 -5.96
C PHE A 100 -11.95 -3.72 -4.75
N LEU A 101 -12.57 -3.92 -3.58
CA LEU A 101 -12.26 -3.21 -2.35
C LEU A 101 -12.69 -4.03 -1.12
N PRO A 102 -12.08 -5.21 -0.89
CA PRO A 102 -12.53 -6.11 0.16
C PRO A 102 -12.28 -5.52 1.55
N SER A 103 -11.15 -4.82 1.70
CA SER A 103 -10.79 -4.11 2.93
C SER A 103 -10.22 -2.71 2.60
N PRO A 104 -11.05 -1.64 2.69
CA PRO A 104 -10.65 -0.30 2.25
C PRO A 104 -9.41 0.29 2.96
N GLY A 105 -9.08 -0.19 4.16
CA GLY A 105 -7.94 0.29 4.96
C GLY A 105 -6.71 -0.60 4.95
N ARG A 106 -6.79 -1.81 4.40
CA ARG A 106 -5.73 -2.82 4.55
C ARG A 106 -4.42 -2.42 3.90
N TYR A 107 -4.49 -1.91 2.68
CA TYR A 107 -3.30 -1.42 2.00
C TYR A 107 -2.67 -0.23 2.75
N ALA A 108 -3.49 0.73 3.19
CA ALA A 108 -3.00 1.89 3.93
C ALA A 108 -2.35 1.49 5.27
N ALA A 109 -2.89 0.47 5.95
CA ALA A 109 -2.28 -0.11 7.14
C ALA A 109 -0.90 -0.70 6.82
N ALA A 110 -0.80 -1.53 5.79
CA ALA A 110 0.46 -2.15 5.38
C ALA A 110 1.50 -1.12 4.91
N GLU A 111 1.08 -0.10 4.16
CA GLU A 111 1.95 1.01 3.71
C GLU A 111 2.47 1.84 4.88
N THR A 112 1.68 2.01 5.94
CA THR A 112 2.11 2.76 7.14
C THR A 112 3.28 2.09 7.85
N ASP A 113 3.37 0.77 7.79
CA ASP A 113 4.43 0.00 8.42
C ASP A 113 5.69 -0.07 7.53
N ALA A 114 5.56 0.25 6.25
CA ALA A 114 6.63 0.11 5.27
C ALA A 114 7.66 1.24 5.37
N THR A 115 8.94 0.89 5.20
CA THR A 115 10.04 1.86 5.05
C THR A 115 10.39 2.09 3.58
N ALA A 116 10.06 1.13 2.71
CA ALA A 116 10.21 1.27 1.27
C ALA A 116 9.09 0.55 0.51
N VAL A 117 8.79 1.04 -0.69
CA VAL A 117 7.85 0.43 -1.64
C VAL A 117 8.51 0.33 -3.01
N ALA A 118 8.56 -0.87 -3.56
CA ALA A 118 8.93 -1.12 -4.95
C ALA A 118 7.68 -1.56 -5.74
N ALA A 119 7.28 -0.87 -6.81
CA ALA A 119 6.03 -1.18 -7.51
C ALA A 119 6.14 -1.15 -9.04
N PHE A 120 5.37 -2.03 -9.69
CA PHE A 120 5.19 -2.03 -11.14
C PHE A 120 3.75 -1.65 -11.50
N ASP A 121 3.61 -0.51 -12.18
CA ASP A 121 2.33 0.04 -12.60
C ASP A 121 2.03 -0.32 -14.06
N LEU A 122 1.08 -1.23 -14.26
CA LEU A 122 0.72 -1.74 -15.59
C LEU A 122 -0.48 -1.04 -16.24
N THR A 123 -1.44 -0.59 -15.43
CA THR A 123 -2.74 -0.10 -15.94
C THR A 123 -3.18 1.22 -15.33
N VAL A 124 -2.72 1.51 -14.11
CA VAL A 124 -3.04 2.70 -13.33
C VAL A 124 -1.82 3.02 -12.48
N LEU A 125 -1.53 4.31 -12.27
CA LEU A 125 -0.41 4.74 -11.44
C LEU A 125 -0.60 4.31 -9.97
N HIS A 126 0.51 4.13 -9.26
CA HIS A 126 0.54 3.85 -7.85
C HIS A 126 -0.15 4.97 -7.06
N GLY A 127 -0.89 4.64 -6.00
CA GLY A 127 -1.72 5.62 -5.26
C GLY A 127 -0.94 6.82 -4.71
N LEU A 128 0.35 6.62 -4.40
CA LEU A 128 1.25 7.67 -3.92
C LEU A 128 1.63 8.72 -4.99
N LEU A 129 1.45 8.38 -6.26
CA LEU A 129 1.83 9.22 -7.39
C LEU A 129 0.65 10.04 -7.95
N GLN A 130 -0.59 9.71 -7.56
CA GLN A 130 -1.79 10.22 -8.22
C GLN A 130 -2.18 11.64 -7.78
N THR A 131 -2.71 12.46 -8.69
CA THR A 131 -3.44 13.68 -8.36
C THR A 131 -4.88 13.34 -7.94
N PRO A 132 -5.59 14.23 -7.22
CA PRO A 132 -6.99 14.00 -6.85
C PRO A 132 -7.90 13.74 -8.06
N ALA A 133 -7.72 14.46 -9.16
CA ALA A 133 -8.53 14.30 -10.37
C ALA A 133 -8.30 12.95 -11.04
N TYR A 134 -7.04 12.52 -11.16
CA TYR A 134 -6.70 11.18 -11.67
C TYR A 134 -7.24 10.09 -10.76
N ALA A 135 -7.04 10.23 -9.45
CA ALA A 135 -7.50 9.28 -8.45
C ALA A 135 -9.02 9.09 -8.51
N HIS A 136 -9.78 10.20 -8.61
CA HIS A 136 -11.22 10.17 -8.75
C HIS A 136 -11.64 9.42 -10.02
N ALA A 137 -11.05 9.74 -11.18
CA ALA A 137 -11.36 9.07 -12.43
C ALA A 137 -11.06 7.55 -12.39
N ALA A 138 -9.90 7.17 -11.85
CA ALA A 138 -9.51 5.78 -11.70
C ALA A 138 -10.43 5.01 -10.72
N LEU A 139 -10.81 5.62 -9.59
CA LEU A 139 -11.71 5.01 -8.61
C LEU A 139 -13.12 4.83 -9.18
N ARG A 140 -13.63 5.81 -9.95
CA ARG A 140 -14.94 5.68 -10.62
C ARG A 140 -14.98 4.54 -11.62
N ALA A 141 -13.91 4.36 -12.40
CA ALA A 141 -13.81 3.26 -13.33
C ALA A 141 -13.74 1.90 -12.61
N ARG A 142 -13.00 1.83 -11.49
CA ARG A 142 -12.82 0.59 -10.70
C ARG A 142 -14.06 0.21 -9.89
N LEU A 143 -14.84 1.19 -9.42
CA LEU A 143 -15.95 1.00 -8.49
C LEU A 143 -17.25 1.60 -9.06
N PRO A 144 -17.78 1.04 -10.16
CA PRO A 144 -19.00 1.55 -10.79
C PRO A 144 -20.19 1.50 -9.83
N GLY A 145 -21.02 2.54 -9.86
CA GLY A 145 -22.24 2.62 -9.04
C GLY A 145 -22.01 2.94 -7.55
N ARG A 146 -20.78 3.22 -7.12
CA ARG A 146 -20.54 3.77 -5.78
C ARG A 146 -20.99 5.23 -5.70
N PRO A 147 -21.57 5.65 -4.56
CA PRO A 147 -22.00 7.03 -4.37
C PRO A 147 -20.78 7.96 -4.27
N ASP A 148 -20.98 9.21 -4.64
CA ASP A 148 -19.90 10.20 -4.80
C ASP A 148 -19.08 10.39 -3.53
N TRP A 149 -19.75 10.44 -2.37
CA TRP A 149 -19.10 10.62 -1.08
C TRP A 149 -18.10 9.49 -0.75
N GLU A 150 -18.34 8.25 -1.19
CA GLU A 150 -17.39 7.14 -0.96
C GLU A 150 -16.14 7.32 -1.81
N ILE A 151 -16.32 7.76 -3.06
CA ILE A 151 -15.20 8.02 -3.96
C ILE A 151 -14.38 9.20 -3.44
N ASP A 152 -15.03 10.26 -2.97
CA ASP A 152 -14.34 11.41 -2.36
C ASP A 152 -13.57 11.02 -1.10
N GLN A 153 -14.11 10.13 -0.27
CA GLN A 153 -13.39 9.59 0.90
C GLN A 153 -12.13 8.82 0.48
N LEU A 154 -12.22 7.97 -0.54
CA LEU A 154 -11.07 7.21 -1.05
C LEU A 154 -10.02 8.11 -1.72
N VAL A 155 -10.45 9.19 -2.39
CA VAL A 155 -9.53 10.21 -2.92
C VAL A 155 -8.81 10.93 -1.78
N ARG A 156 -9.52 11.31 -0.71
CA ARG A 156 -8.90 11.92 0.49
C ARG A 156 -7.94 10.96 1.19
N LEU A 157 -8.29 9.68 1.31
CA LEU A 157 -7.40 8.64 1.83
C LEU A 157 -6.09 8.60 1.02
N ARG A 158 -6.16 8.62 -0.32
CA ARG A 158 -4.97 8.68 -1.18
C ARG A 158 -4.16 9.96 -0.98
N GLY A 159 -4.82 11.12 -0.91
CA GLY A 159 -4.13 12.38 -0.64
C GLY A 159 -3.37 12.36 0.69
N ARG A 160 -3.98 11.79 1.74
CA ARG A 160 -3.34 11.65 3.07
C ARG A 160 -2.11 10.75 3.05
N ARG A 161 -2.08 9.74 2.17
CA ARG A 161 -0.93 8.84 1.99
C ARG A 161 0.29 9.53 1.39
N HIS A 162 0.09 10.57 0.58
CA HIS A 162 1.21 11.31 -0.05
C HIS A 162 2.17 11.92 0.93
N GLU A 163 1.72 12.21 2.16
CA GLU A 163 2.57 12.72 3.24
C GLU A 163 3.72 11.76 3.58
N ALA A 164 3.59 10.46 3.28
CA ALA A 164 4.66 9.48 3.50
C ALA A 164 5.92 9.79 2.68
N LEU A 165 5.79 10.37 1.48
CA LEU A 165 6.93 10.72 0.62
C LEU A 165 7.76 11.89 1.15
N THR A 166 7.21 12.66 2.10
CA THR A 166 7.87 13.82 2.71
C THR A 166 7.95 13.70 4.24
N ALA A 167 7.67 12.50 4.78
CA ALA A 167 7.75 12.23 6.20
C ALA A 167 9.21 12.22 6.69
N THR A 168 9.42 12.01 8.00
CA THR A 168 10.77 11.87 8.56
C THR A 168 10.87 10.60 9.42
N PRO A 169 11.63 9.58 8.97
CA PRO A 169 12.23 9.47 7.64
C PRO A 169 11.17 9.35 6.53
N PRO A 170 11.45 9.77 5.29
CA PRO A 170 10.53 9.61 4.17
C PRO A 170 10.45 8.14 3.74
N LEU A 171 9.31 7.75 3.18
CA LEU A 171 9.16 6.46 2.51
C LEU A 171 10.00 6.44 1.23
N VAL A 172 10.84 5.42 1.08
CA VAL A 172 11.59 5.20 -0.17
C VAL A 172 10.66 4.56 -1.20
N LEU A 173 10.48 5.18 -2.36
CA LEU A 173 9.58 4.72 -3.41
C LEU A 173 10.37 4.45 -4.71
N ASP A 174 10.35 3.21 -5.20
CA ASP A 174 10.92 2.82 -6.50
C ASP A 174 9.81 2.28 -7.39
N VAL A 175 9.45 3.02 -8.44
CA VAL A 175 8.33 2.68 -9.32
C VAL A 175 8.80 2.55 -10.75
N VAL A 176 8.41 1.44 -11.37
CA VAL A 176 8.47 1.25 -12.82
C VAL A 176 7.05 1.36 -13.39
N VAL A 177 6.84 2.33 -14.25
CA VAL A 177 5.56 2.59 -14.92
C VAL A 177 5.61 2.07 -16.35
N ASP A 178 4.68 1.19 -16.73
CA ASP A 178 4.51 0.80 -18.12
C ASP A 178 4.06 2.00 -18.96
N GLU A 179 4.70 2.22 -20.11
CA GLU A 179 4.41 3.36 -20.98
C GLU A 179 2.91 3.47 -21.35
N ALA A 180 2.17 2.35 -21.40
CA ALA A 180 0.72 2.36 -21.64
C ALA A 180 -0.06 3.19 -20.61
N VAL A 181 0.41 3.30 -19.37
CA VAL A 181 -0.22 4.10 -18.31
C VAL A 181 -0.12 5.58 -18.61
N LEU A 182 0.98 6.03 -19.23
CA LEU A 182 1.20 7.43 -19.60
C LEU A 182 0.34 7.84 -20.79
N VAL A 183 0.00 6.90 -21.68
CA VAL A 183 -0.81 7.14 -22.88
C VAL A 183 -2.31 7.12 -22.58
N ARG A 184 -2.77 6.24 -21.68
CA ARG A 184 -4.20 6.07 -21.40
C ARG A 184 -4.79 7.33 -20.76
N ALA A 185 -5.74 7.97 -21.46
CA ALA A 185 -6.43 9.19 -21.03
C ALA A 185 -7.36 9.02 -19.82
N THR A 186 -6.81 8.65 -18.65
CA THR A 186 -7.57 8.47 -17.40
C THR A 186 -8.10 9.82 -16.93
N GLY A 187 -9.43 9.98 -16.93
CA GLY A 187 -10.07 11.27 -16.65
C GLY A 187 -10.01 12.26 -17.82
N GLY A 188 -9.52 11.83 -19.00
CA GLY A 188 -9.34 12.66 -20.19
C GLY A 188 -7.96 13.31 -20.27
N PRO A 189 -7.63 13.94 -21.42
CA PRO A 189 -6.29 14.47 -21.68
C PRO A 189 -5.83 15.56 -20.70
N ALA A 190 -6.74 16.45 -20.28
CA ALA A 190 -6.39 17.52 -19.32
C ALA A 190 -5.99 16.96 -17.95
N VAL A 191 -6.72 15.97 -17.45
CA VAL A 191 -6.41 15.29 -16.16
C VAL A 191 -5.09 14.53 -16.27
N MET A 192 -4.84 13.86 -17.40
CA MET A 192 -3.55 13.20 -17.61
C MET A 192 -2.38 14.18 -17.69
N ALA A 193 -2.52 15.32 -18.38
CA ALA A 193 -1.47 16.32 -18.42
C ALA A 193 -1.09 16.81 -16.99
N GLU A 194 -2.09 17.13 -16.16
CA GLU A 194 -1.88 17.50 -14.75
C GLU A 194 -1.21 16.37 -13.96
N GLN A 195 -1.66 15.13 -14.17
CA GLN A 195 -1.07 13.95 -13.54
C GLN A 195 0.41 13.77 -13.90
N LEU A 196 0.77 13.99 -15.17
CA LEU A 196 2.14 13.83 -15.63
C LEU A 196 3.04 14.97 -15.15
N ASP A 197 2.52 16.19 -15.00
CA ASP A 197 3.24 17.26 -14.28
C ASP A 197 3.54 16.84 -12.83
N ARG A 198 2.58 16.22 -12.13
CA ARG A 198 2.81 15.69 -10.78
C ARG A 198 3.90 14.62 -10.75
N LEU A 199 3.96 13.72 -11.74
CA LEU A 199 5.03 12.71 -11.81
C LEU A 199 6.41 13.35 -11.96
N LEU A 200 6.53 14.38 -12.81
CA LEU A 200 7.79 15.10 -12.99
C LEU A 200 8.23 15.74 -11.66
N THR A 201 7.32 16.43 -10.95
CA THR A 201 7.64 17.01 -9.64
C THR A 201 8.05 15.96 -8.61
N LEU A 202 7.34 14.82 -8.55
CA LEU A 202 7.67 13.75 -7.60
C LEU A 202 9.01 13.08 -7.92
N SER A 203 9.39 13.00 -9.20
CA SER A 203 10.66 12.42 -9.64
C SER A 203 11.90 13.25 -9.28
N GLU A 204 11.70 14.45 -8.72
CA GLU A 204 12.78 15.30 -8.18
C GLU A 204 13.04 15.04 -6.69
N LEU A 205 12.20 14.27 -6.01
CA LEU A 205 12.41 13.91 -4.60
C LEU A 205 13.54 12.88 -4.47
N PRO A 206 14.45 13.01 -3.48
CA PRO A 206 15.63 12.15 -3.36
C PRO A 206 15.28 10.67 -3.08
N ASP A 207 14.17 10.42 -2.39
CA ASP A 207 13.71 9.08 -2.02
C ASP A 207 12.67 8.52 -3.01
N VAL A 208 12.45 9.18 -4.16
CA VAL A 208 11.54 8.72 -5.20
C VAL A 208 12.31 8.44 -6.48
N THR A 209 12.30 7.17 -6.88
CA THR A 209 12.82 6.70 -8.16
C THR A 209 11.67 6.36 -9.07
N LEU A 210 11.60 7.01 -10.23
CA LEU A 210 10.58 6.76 -11.25
C LEU A 210 11.23 6.37 -12.57
N ARG A 211 10.88 5.19 -13.08
CA ARG A 211 11.32 4.70 -14.39
C ARG A 211 10.13 4.37 -15.27
N VAL A 212 10.30 4.56 -16.58
CA VAL A 212 9.31 4.18 -17.59
C VAL A 212 9.80 2.92 -18.30
N LEU A 213 8.99 1.88 -18.32
CA LEU A 213 9.19 0.73 -19.19
C LEU A 213 8.65 1.07 -20.58
N PRO A 214 9.51 1.29 -21.59
CA PRO A 214 9.06 1.73 -22.90
C PRO A 214 8.43 0.57 -23.68
N PHE A 215 7.54 0.86 -24.63
CA PHE A 215 6.94 -0.17 -25.51
C PHE A 215 7.99 -1.01 -26.25
N GLY A 216 9.14 -0.41 -26.56
CA GLY A 216 10.26 -1.09 -27.21
C GLY A 216 10.95 -2.17 -26.37
N ALA A 217 10.72 -2.22 -25.06
CA ALA A 217 11.28 -3.24 -24.17
C ALA A 217 10.67 -4.63 -24.40
N GLY A 218 9.57 -4.72 -25.16
CA GLY A 218 8.88 -5.97 -25.43
C GLY A 218 8.18 -6.56 -24.18
N PRO A 219 7.66 -7.80 -24.29
CA PRO A 219 6.95 -8.46 -23.19
C PRO A 219 7.86 -8.72 -21.99
N GLN A 220 7.38 -8.40 -20.80
CA GLN A 220 8.07 -8.62 -19.52
C GLN A 220 7.28 -9.57 -18.63
N ARG A 221 7.95 -10.32 -17.75
CA ARG A 221 7.26 -11.15 -16.74
C ARG A 221 6.31 -10.33 -15.86
N ALA A 222 6.67 -9.07 -15.60
CA ALA A 222 5.86 -8.12 -14.84
C ALA A 222 4.50 -7.82 -15.51
N HIS A 223 4.34 -8.05 -16.81
CA HIS A 223 3.05 -7.89 -17.51
C HIS A 223 1.96 -8.88 -17.07
N ALA A 224 2.29 -9.87 -16.23
CA ALA A 224 1.30 -10.73 -15.59
C ALA A 224 0.33 -9.97 -14.68
N GLY A 225 0.74 -8.82 -14.14
CA GLY A 225 -0.13 -7.97 -13.32
C GLY A 225 0.66 -6.92 -12.55
N ARG A 226 -0.05 -5.90 -12.06
CA ARG A 226 0.55 -4.90 -11.15
C ARG A 226 0.80 -5.49 -9.76
N PHE A 227 1.85 -5.02 -9.12
CA PHE A 227 2.20 -5.41 -7.77
C PHE A 227 3.00 -4.31 -7.07
N ALA A 228 3.01 -4.36 -5.74
CA ALA A 228 3.88 -3.57 -4.89
C ALA A 228 4.55 -4.48 -3.86
N ILE A 229 5.85 -4.29 -3.62
CA ILE A 229 6.63 -4.95 -2.59
C ILE A 229 6.86 -3.93 -1.49
N LEU A 230 6.27 -4.17 -0.33
CA LEU A 230 6.37 -3.33 0.86
C LEU A 230 7.48 -3.90 1.74
N THR A 231 8.56 -3.13 1.88
CA THR A 231 9.65 -3.46 2.80
C THR A 231 9.25 -3.00 4.19
N VAL A 232 9.21 -3.91 5.14
CA VAL A 232 8.85 -3.63 6.54
C VAL A 232 10.07 -3.85 7.44
N PRO A 233 10.23 -3.08 8.53
CA PRO A 233 11.27 -3.36 9.52
C PRO A 233 11.14 -4.79 10.05
N ASP A 234 12.26 -5.51 10.21
CA ASP A 234 12.28 -6.90 10.70
C ASP A 234 11.47 -7.11 11.99
N ALA A 235 11.44 -6.09 12.86
CA ALA A 235 10.68 -6.11 14.11
C ALA A 235 9.15 -6.13 13.91
N LEU A 236 8.65 -5.74 12.75
CA LEU A 236 7.22 -5.74 12.40
C LEU A 236 6.80 -6.99 11.61
N GLY A 237 7.77 -7.74 11.06
CA GLY A 237 7.52 -8.98 10.33
C GLY A 237 8.21 -9.02 8.97
N PRO A 238 7.88 -10.02 8.14
CA PRO A 238 8.43 -10.14 6.79
C PRO A 238 7.83 -9.08 5.85
N ASP A 239 8.60 -8.73 4.83
CA ASP A 239 8.13 -7.97 3.67
C ASP A 239 6.84 -8.55 3.08
N VAL A 240 6.06 -7.68 2.43
CA VAL A 240 4.74 -8.02 1.93
C VAL A 240 4.63 -7.67 0.46
N VAL A 241 4.23 -8.63 -0.37
CA VAL A 241 3.81 -8.36 -1.75
C VAL A 241 2.32 -8.13 -1.78
N HIS A 242 1.89 -6.98 -2.28
CA HIS A 242 0.50 -6.68 -2.61
C HIS A 242 0.27 -6.84 -4.10
N THR A 243 -0.75 -7.63 -4.46
CA THR A 243 -1.21 -7.77 -5.84
C THR A 243 -2.71 -7.51 -5.90
N GLU A 244 -3.16 -6.89 -6.99
CA GLU A 244 -4.58 -6.62 -7.21
C GLU A 244 -5.06 -7.19 -8.54
N GLY A 245 -6.16 -7.94 -8.52
CA GLY A 245 -6.78 -8.49 -9.72
C GLY A 245 -8.29 -8.67 -9.54
N HIS A 246 -8.94 -9.28 -10.54
CA HIS A 246 -10.38 -9.54 -10.52
C HIS A 246 -10.79 -10.56 -9.44
N ALA A 247 -9.84 -11.34 -8.93
CA ALA A 247 -10.04 -12.26 -7.81
C ALA A 247 -9.91 -11.58 -6.44
N GLY A 248 -9.74 -10.26 -6.37
CA GLY A 248 -9.46 -9.54 -5.14
C GLY A 248 -8.02 -9.06 -5.04
N GLU A 249 -7.67 -8.61 -3.84
CA GLU A 249 -6.28 -8.32 -3.47
C GLU A 249 -5.66 -9.50 -2.71
N SER A 250 -4.35 -9.67 -2.86
CA SER A 250 -3.56 -10.65 -2.09
C SER A 250 -2.38 -9.97 -1.43
N PHE A 251 -2.05 -10.44 -0.23
CA PHE A 251 -0.88 -10.03 0.54
C PHE A 251 -0.04 -11.30 0.77
N LEU A 252 1.11 -11.38 0.11
CA LEU A 252 1.99 -12.54 0.12
C LEU A 252 3.21 -12.23 0.99
N GLU A 253 3.43 -13.05 2.01
CA GLU A 253 4.51 -12.88 2.99
C GLU A 253 5.49 -14.06 2.95
N SER A 254 5.27 -15.03 2.06
CA SER A 254 6.12 -16.22 1.99
C SER A 254 7.48 -15.89 1.37
N PRO A 255 8.59 -16.48 1.88
CA PRO A 255 9.92 -16.22 1.30
C PRO A 255 10.03 -16.58 -0.17
N ALA A 256 9.26 -17.57 -0.66
CA ALA A 256 9.27 -17.97 -2.06
C ALA A 256 8.59 -16.94 -2.96
N ASP A 257 7.44 -16.40 -2.52
CA ASP A 257 6.74 -15.34 -3.24
C ASP A 257 7.61 -14.08 -3.30
N LEU A 258 8.16 -13.66 -2.15
CA LEU A 258 9.02 -12.46 -2.07
C LEU A 258 10.22 -12.53 -3.00
N ARG A 259 10.92 -13.67 -3.05
CA ARG A 259 12.04 -13.86 -4.00
C ARG A 259 11.58 -13.70 -5.44
N THR A 260 10.48 -14.36 -5.80
CA THR A 260 9.93 -14.32 -7.15
C THR A 260 9.58 -12.89 -7.58
N TYR A 261 8.89 -12.12 -6.73
CA TYR A 261 8.49 -10.76 -7.08
C TYR A 261 9.66 -9.78 -7.10
N ARG A 262 10.68 -9.94 -6.26
CA ARG A 262 11.91 -9.14 -6.32
C ARG A 262 12.67 -9.40 -7.63
N GLU A 263 12.82 -10.66 -8.04
CA GLU A 263 13.41 -11.01 -9.33
C GLU A 263 12.63 -10.39 -10.50
N VAL A 264 11.29 -10.48 -10.50
CA VAL A 264 10.45 -9.83 -11.51
C VAL A 264 10.63 -8.30 -11.52
N PHE A 265 10.74 -7.68 -10.35
CA PHE A 265 10.93 -6.24 -10.24
C PHE A 265 12.31 -5.81 -10.75
N ASP A 266 13.36 -6.54 -10.40
CA ASP A 266 14.72 -6.26 -10.85
C ASP A 266 14.86 -6.41 -12.37
N GLU A 267 14.21 -7.43 -12.96
CA GLU A 267 14.14 -7.63 -14.41
C GLU A 267 13.46 -6.44 -15.11
N VAL A 268 12.27 -6.03 -14.66
CA VAL A 268 11.53 -4.93 -15.31
C VAL A 268 12.21 -3.58 -15.09
N ARG A 269 12.85 -3.38 -13.94
CA ARG A 269 13.67 -2.21 -13.65
C ARG A 269 14.88 -2.13 -14.58
N ALA A 270 15.56 -3.24 -14.84
CA ALA A 270 16.70 -3.29 -15.75
C ALA A 270 16.32 -3.04 -17.23
N ALA A 271 15.08 -3.40 -17.61
CA ALA A 271 14.55 -3.15 -18.95
C ALA A 271 13.95 -1.75 -19.13
N ALA A 272 13.75 -1.00 -18.04
CA ALA A 272 13.20 0.35 -18.06
C ALA A 272 14.25 1.39 -18.49
N LEU A 273 13.77 2.55 -18.92
CA LEU A 273 14.60 3.73 -19.13
C LEU A 273 15.25 4.16 -17.81
N ASP A 274 16.42 4.78 -17.89
CA ASP A 274 16.98 5.51 -16.74
C ASP A 274 16.07 6.69 -16.32
N GLU A 275 16.38 7.33 -15.21
CA GLU A 275 15.51 8.35 -14.61
C GLU A 275 15.41 9.62 -15.48
N ASP A 276 16.49 10.02 -16.15
CA ASP A 276 16.49 11.19 -17.04
C ASP A 276 15.69 10.93 -18.31
N ALA A 277 15.92 9.78 -18.96
CA ALA A 277 15.14 9.36 -20.13
C ALA A 277 13.67 9.11 -19.77
N SER A 278 13.38 8.63 -18.57
CA SER A 278 12.02 8.48 -18.04
C SER A 278 11.34 9.83 -17.85
N ARG A 279 12.02 10.83 -17.28
CA ARG A 279 11.50 12.21 -17.18
C ARG A 279 11.21 12.79 -18.56
N ALA A 280 12.10 12.58 -19.53
CA ALA A 280 11.87 13.03 -20.91
C ALA A 280 10.64 12.34 -21.54
N ALA A 281 10.49 11.03 -21.36
CA ALA A 281 9.32 10.28 -21.85
C ALA A 281 8.02 10.79 -21.22
N VAL A 282 8.00 11.00 -19.89
CA VAL A 282 6.85 11.57 -19.17
C VAL A 282 6.50 12.97 -19.71
N ALA A 283 7.49 13.84 -19.91
CA ALA A 283 7.29 15.18 -20.46
C ALA A 283 6.70 15.15 -21.88
N ASN A 284 7.19 14.25 -22.73
CA ASN A 284 6.66 14.08 -24.10
C ASN A 284 5.18 13.65 -24.08
N HIS A 285 4.84 12.65 -23.26
CA HIS A 285 3.45 12.20 -23.13
C HIS A 285 2.54 13.29 -22.55
N ARG A 286 3.04 14.08 -21.59
CA ARG A 286 2.31 15.24 -21.06
C ARG A 286 1.97 16.24 -22.15
N ASP A 287 2.95 16.59 -22.98
CA ASP A 287 2.76 17.61 -24.02
C ASP A 287 1.79 17.10 -25.10
N ALA A 288 1.81 15.80 -25.41
CA ALA A 288 0.80 15.16 -26.27
C ALA A 288 -0.63 15.25 -25.66
N HIS A 289 -0.78 14.99 -24.35
CA HIS A 289 -2.08 15.13 -23.68
C HIS A 289 -2.58 16.58 -23.63
N ARG A 290 -1.66 17.56 -23.48
CA ARG A 290 -2.02 18.98 -23.56
C ARG A 290 -2.53 19.36 -24.94
N ALA A 291 -1.87 18.91 -26.01
CA ALA A 291 -2.34 19.14 -27.37
C ALA A 291 -3.74 18.55 -27.60
N ALA A 292 -3.96 17.29 -27.20
CA ALA A 292 -5.26 16.64 -27.30
C ALA A 292 -6.36 17.34 -26.47
N ALA A 293 -6.02 17.95 -25.33
CA ALA A 293 -6.96 18.71 -24.51
C ALA A 293 -7.45 19.99 -25.20
N VAL A 294 -6.56 20.67 -25.95
CA VAL A 294 -6.89 21.87 -26.73
C VAL A 294 -7.81 21.51 -27.89
N GLU A 295 -7.49 20.46 -28.64
CA GLU A 295 -8.29 19.96 -29.76
C GLU A 295 -9.72 19.62 -29.29
N ALA A 296 -9.85 18.82 -28.22
CA ALA A 296 -11.14 18.43 -27.66
C ALA A 296 -11.98 19.62 -27.12
N SER A 297 -11.34 20.73 -26.76
CA SER A 297 -12.04 21.96 -26.35
C SER A 297 -12.57 22.72 -27.57
N SER A 298 -11.74 22.85 -28.61
CA SER A 298 -12.14 23.50 -29.87
C SER A 298 -13.31 22.80 -30.57
N GLU A 299 -13.35 21.47 -30.57
CA GLU A 299 -14.46 20.70 -31.15
C GLU A 299 -15.79 20.85 -30.39
N ARG A 300 -15.72 21.09 -29.06
CA ARG A 300 -16.91 21.34 -28.24
C ARG A 300 -17.52 22.70 -28.53
N ASP A 301 -16.71 23.73 -28.69
CA ASP A 301 -17.18 25.10 -28.98
C ASP A 301 -17.84 25.19 -30.38
N VAL A 302 -17.37 24.41 -31.34
CA VAL A 302 -18.00 24.30 -32.68
C VAL A 302 -19.37 23.62 -32.60
N ARG A 303 -19.53 22.59 -31.75
CA ARG A 303 -20.80 21.86 -31.58
C ARG A 303 -21.85 22.61 -30.78
N THR A 304 -21.47 23.51 -29.87
CA THR A 304 -22.41 24.33 -29.09
C THR A 304 -22.84 25.61 -29.83
N SER A 305 -22.14 25.99 -30.89
CA SER A 305 -22.43 27.15 -31.74
C SER A 305 -23.27 26.82 -32.99
N SER A 306 -23.65 25.55 -33.17
CA SER A 306 -24.51 25.03 -34.26
C SER A 306 -25.87 24.59 -33.71
#